data_AF-D0IGK1-F1
#
_entry.id   AF-D0IGK1-F1
#
_cell.length_a   1.000
_cell.length_b   1.000
_cell.length_c   1.000
_cell.angle_alpha   90.00
_cell.angle_beta   90.00
_cell.angle_gamma   90.00
#
_symmetry.space_group_name_H-M   'P 1'
#
loop_
_entity.id
_entity.type
_entity.pdbx_description
1 polymer ?
#
loop_
_entity_poly.entity_id
_entity_poly.type
_entity_poly.pdbx_seq_one_letter_code
_entity_poly.pdbx_strand_id
1 'polypeptide(L)'
;MHRGFTLLELLITVAVLTTMLLFAAPNFSKVSQQTKMTNLANELQGFLIQAKSEAVFRNQDLWVHIQGLPSITGQWQLVLSSVSDVAAIDASNTVAQLQGQRYQNVFVSKTNTLTEVKFDHVMGNPQEAGSLFIKPSESAADSIKVTVHNRAGRIKVCTENEAKYGFEKC
;
A
#
# COMPACT_ATOMS: atom_id res chain seq x y z
N MET A 1 -22.51 46.61 37.49
CA MET A 1 -21.06 46.83 37.38
C MET A 1 -20.53 45.98 36.23
N HIS A 2 -20.31 46.57 35.06
CA HIS A 2 -19.84 45.84 33.89
C HIS A 2 -18.31 45.79 33.95
N ARG A 3 -17.74 44.64 34.33
CA ARG A 3 -16.30 44.39 34.23
C ARG A 3 -15.98 44.19 32.75
N GLY A 4 -15.59 45.28 32.09
CA GLY A 4 -15.12 45.24 30.70
C GLY A 4 -13.74 44.62 30.61
N PHE A 5 -13.49 43.91 29.51
CA PHE A 5 -12.18 43.34 29.18
C PHE A 5 -11.16 44.48 29.00
N THR A 6 -10.00 44.39 29.64
CA THR A 6 -8.96 45.40 29.44
C THR A 6 -8.22 45.16 28.12
N LEU A 7 -7.71 46.22 27.50
CA LEU A 7 -6.95 46.13 26.25
C LEU A 7 -5.71 45.22 26.41
N LEU A 8 -5.09 45.23 27.59
CA LEU A 8 -3.96 44.36 27.95
C LEU A 8 -4.36 42.88 27.92
N GLU A 9 -5.52 42.55 28.48
CA GLU A 9 -6.04 41.17 28.56
C GLU A 9 -6.37 40.62 27.17
N LEU A 10 -6.89 41.47 26.28
CA LEU A 10 -7.09 41.12 24.87
C LEU A 10 -5.75 40.83 24.17
N LEU A 11 -4.72 41.66 24.41
CA LEU A 11 -3.41 41.46 23.83
C LEU A 11 -2.75 40.15 24.29
N ILE A 12 -2.86 39.83 25.59
CA ILE A 12 -2.31 38.60 26.15
C ILE A 12 -3.04 37.37 25.60
N THR A 13 -4.37 37.40 25.55
CA THR A 13 -5.17 36.28 25.00
C THR A 13 -4.87 36.04 23.52
N VAL A 14 -4.75 37.10 22.70
CA VAL A 14 -4.39 36.97 21.29
C VAL A 14 -2.94 36.46 21.12
N ALA A 15 -2.00 36.91 21.96
CA ALA A 15 -0.61 36.45 21.95
C ALA A 15 -0.49 34.96 22.32
N VAL A 16 -1.24 34.50 23.31
CA VAL A 16 -1.27 33.08 23.69
C VAL A 16 -1.95 32.25 22.60
N LEU A 17 -3.06 32.74 22.02
CA LEU A 17 -3.78 32.03 20.96
C LEU A 17 -2.92 31.89 19.68
N THR A 18 -2.16 32.92 19.31
CA THR A 18 -1.26 32.86 18.15
C THR A 18 -0.08 31.91 18.37
N THR A 19 0.54 31.90 19.55
CA THR A 19 1.58 30.92 19.86
C THR A 19 1.05 29.49 19.82
N MET A 20 -0.15 29.25 20.35
CA MET A 20 -0.79 27.93 20.34
C MET A 20 -1.10 27.43 18.91
N LEU A 21 -1.56 28.30 18.01
CA LEU A 21 -1.81 27.96 16.61
C LEU A 21 -0.52 27.62 15.84
N LEU A 22 0.60 28.29 16.15
CA LEU A 22 1.90 28.01 15.53
C LEU A 22 2.42 26.60 15.86
N PHE A 23 2.13 26.09 17.06
CA PHE A 23 2.50 24.73 17.48
C PHE A 23 1.49 23.64 17.10
N ALA A 24 0.26 23.99 16.70
CA ALA A 24 -0.79 23.03 16.36
C ALA A 24 -0.70 22.49 14.92
N ALA A 25 0.03 23.15 14.02
CA ALA A 25 0.16 22.76 12.62
C ALA A 25 1.13 21.60 12.27
N PRO A 26 2.09 21.13 13.12
CA PRO A 26 3.20 20.35 12.62
C PRO A 26 2.78 18.91 12.27
N ASN A 27 3.22 18.48 11.08
CA ASN A 27 3.38 17.08 10.63
C ASN A 27 2.15 16.24 10.21
N PHE A 28 1.06 16.85 9.72
CA PHE A 28 -0.01 16.07 9.06
C PHE A 28 0.49 15.30 7.82
N SER A 29 1.52 15.79 7.11
CA SER A 29 2.05 15.13 5.91
C SER A 29 2.66 13.75 6.18
N LYS A 30 3.46 13.62 7.25
CA LYS A 30 4.10 12.35 7.63
C LYS A 30 3.08 11.31 8.09
N VAL A 31 2.12 11.73 8.92
CA VAL A 31 1.04 10.84 9.41
C VAL A 31 0.16 10.37 8.25
N SER A 32 -0.18 11.27 7.33
CA SER A 32 -0.94 10.92 6.11
C SER A 32 -0.18 9.93 5.23
N GLN A 33 1.12 10.15 5.00
CA GLN A 33 1.95 9.26 4.17
C GLN A 33 2.09 7.87 4.80
N GLN A 34 2.35 7.79 6.10
CA GLN A 34 2.41 6.52 6.82
C GLN A 34 1.08 5.76 6.72
N THR A 35 -0.05 6.44 6.92
CA THR A 35 -1.38 5.83 6.78
C THR A 35 -1.62 5.31 5.37
N LYS A 36 -1.16 6.04 4.33
CA LYS A 36 -1.23 5.56 2.94
C LYS A 36 -0.40 4.30 2.73
N MET A 37 0.81 4.24 3.28
CA MET A 37 1.67 3.06 3.17
C MET A 37 1.07 1.84 3.84
N THR A 38 0.51 1.99 5.05
CA THR A 38 -0.13 0.87 5.78
C THR A 38 -1.39 0.40 5.06
N ASN A 39 -2.21 1.32 4.55
CA ASN A 39 -3.40 0.98 3.78
C ASN A 39 -3.04 0.26 2.47
N LEU A 40 -2.00 0.73 1.76
CA LEU A 40 -1.50 0.05 0.56
C LEU A 40 -1.01 -1.36 0.87
N ALA A 41 -0.27 -1.55 1.96
CA ALA A 41 0.23 -2.86 2.34
C ALA A 41 -0.91 -3.86 2.62
N ASN A 42 -1.93 -3.41 3.35
CA ASN A 42 -3.13 -4.20 3.64
C ASN A 42 -3.96 -4.47 2.37
N GLU A 43 -4.08 -3.49 1.48
CA GLU A 43 -4.83 -3.66 0.24
C GLU A 43 -4.11 -4.61 -0.73
N LEU A 44 -2.77 -4.54 -0.84
CA LEU A 44 -1.99 -5.49 -1.62
C LEU A 44 -2.09 -6.91 -1.07
N GLN A 45 -2.00 -7.07 0.26
CA GLN A 45 -2.21 -8.36 0.90
C GLN A 45 -3.63 -8.89 0.63
N GLY A 46 -4.65 -8.05 0.83
CA GLY A 46 -6.04 -8.39 0.57
C GLY A 46 -6.29 -8.79 -0.88
N PHE A 47 -5.73 -8.04 -1.83
CA PHE A 47 -5.85 -8.33 -3.27
C PHE A 47 -5.24 -9.68 -3.65
N LEU A 48 -4.06 -10.02 -3.09
CA LEU A 48 -3.43 -11.33 -3.34
C LEU A 48 -4.22 -12.48 -2.68
N ILE A 49 -4.79 -12.25 -1.49
CA ILE A 49 -5.65 -13.23 -0.82
C ILE A 49 -6.94 -13.43 -1.63
N GLN A 50 -7.52 -12.34 -2.15
CA GLN A 50 -8.67 -12.40 -3.04
C GLN A 50 -8.34 -13.17 -4.32
N ALA A 51 -7.20 -12.90 -4.96
CA ALA A 51 -6.76 -13.63 -6.14
C ALA A 51 -6.66 -15.14 -5.90
N LYS A 52 -6.08 -15.52 -4.76
CA LYS A 52 -6.06 -16.91 -4.29
C LYS A 52 -7.46 -17.50 -4.15
N SER A 53 -8.37 -16.80 -3.48
CA SER A 53 -9.75 -17.27 -3.28
C SER A 53 -10.54 -17.37 -4.59
N GLU A 54 -10.37 -16.41 -5.51
CA GLU A 54 -11.03 -16.41 -6.82
C GLU A 54 -10.56 -17.57 -7.70
N ALA A 55 -9.26 -17.91 -7.67
CA ALA A 55 -8.73 -19.04 -8.44
C ALA A 55 -9.38 -20.37 -8.02
N VAL A 56 -9.51 -20.59 -6.71
CA VAL A 56 -10.17 -21.78 -6.14
C VAL A 56 -11.68 -21.73 -6.40
N PHE A 57 -12.32 -20.59 -6.18
CA PHE A 57 -13.77 -20.44 -6.36
C PHE A 57 -14.21 -20.68 -7.80
N ARG A 58 -13.41 -20.23 -8.77
CA ARG A 58 -13.67 -20.43 -10.21
C ARG A 58 -13.18 -21.78 -10.72
N ASN A 59 -12.42 -22.53 -9.91
CA ASN A 59 -11.71 -23.72 -10.34
C ASN A 59 -10.92 -23.47 -11.64
N GLN A 60 -10.24 -22.31 -11.70
CA GLN A 60 -9.44 -21.89 -12.84
C GLN A 60 -8.17 -21.20 -12.37
N ASP A 61 -7.06 -21.46 -13.07
CA ASP A 61 -5.80 -20.76 -12.81
C ASP A 61 -5.99 -19.27 -13.11
N LEU A 62 -5.53 -18.40 -12.23
CA LEU A 62 -5.58 -16.95 -12.40
C LEU A 62 -4.19 -16.33 -12.26
N TRP A 63 -3.98 -15.20 -12.91
CA TRP A 63 -2.70 -14.49 -12.93
C TRP A 63 -2.88 -13.07 -12.40
N VAL A 64 -2.06 -12.69 -11.44
CA VAL A 64 -1.89 -11.31 -11.01
C VAL A 64 -0.75 -10.69 -11.80
N HIS A 65 -1.11 -9.83 -12.76
CA HIS A 65 -0.19 -9.08 -13.60
C HIS A 65 0.26 -7.80 -12.91
N ILE A 66 1.56 -7.57 -12.78
CA ILE A 66 2.12 -6.39 -12.11
C ILE A 66 2.72 -5.45 -13.17
N GLN A 67 2.13 -4.26 -13.32
CA GLN A 67 2.48 -3.31 -14.37
C GLN A 67 2.85 -1.93 -13.81
N GLY A 68 3.80 -1.24 -14.46
CA GLY A 68 4.17 0.14 -14.12
C GLY A 68 5.02 0.31 -12.86
N LEU A 69 5.67 -0.75 -12.36
CA LEU A 69 6.61 -0.69 -11.23
C LEU A 69 8.08 -0.78 -11.72
N PRO A 70 9.03 -0.09 -11.04
CA PRO A 70 8.85 0.76 -9.86
C PRO A 70 8.19 2.12 -10.19
N SER A 71 7.48 2.70 -9.23
CA SER A 71 6.81 4.00 -9.41
C SER A 71 6.54 4.71 -8.08
N ILE A 72 6.66 6.05 -8.09
CA ILE A 72 6.25 6.95 -7.00
C ILE A 72 5.01 7.79 -7.36
N THR A 73 4.69 7.87 -8.66
CA THR A 73 3.60 8.67 -9.20
C THR A 73 2.24 7.98 -9.04
N GLY A 74 2.23 6.72 -8.59
CA GLY A 74 1.01 5.89 -8.54
C GLY A 74 0.58 5.35 -9.90
N GLN A 75 1.39 5.54 -10.95
CA GLN A 75 1.15 5.00 -12.29
C GLN A 75 1.57 3.52 -12.37
N TRP A 76 0.90 2.70 -11.57
CA TRP A 76 1.05 1.25 -11.57
C TRP A 76 -0.31 0.60 -11.36
N GLN A 77 -0.43 -0.65 -11.78
CA GLN A 77 -1.64 -1.43 -11.57
C GLN A 77 -1.32 -2.91 -11.37
N LEU A 78 -2.15 -3.55 -10.56
CA LEU A 78 -2.23 -5.00 -10.46
C LEU A 78 -3.56 -5.44 -11.08
N VAL A 79 -3.50 -6.37 -12.02
CA VAL A 79 -4.70 -6.90 -12.69
C VAL A 79 -4.74 -8.40 -12.45
N LEU A 80 -5.85 -8.87 -11.88
CA LEU A 80 -6.15 -10.29 -11.77
C LEU A 80 -6.93 -10.70 -13.01
N SER A 81 -6.36 -11.59 -13.82
CA SER A 81 -6.99 -12.08 -15.05
C SER A 81 -6.94 -13.60 -15.15
N SER A 82 -7.78 -14.15 -16.00
CA SER A 82 -7.82 -15.58 -16.32
C SER A 82 -6.89 -15.97 -17.48
N VAL A 83 -6.00 -15.06 -17.90
CA VAL A 83 -5.07 -15.23 -19.01
C VAL A 83 -3.65 -14.91 -18.56
N SER A 84 -2.67 -15.68 -19.04
CA SER A 84 -1.26 -15.49 -18.71
C SER A 84 -0.58 -14.40 -19.55
N ASP A 85 -1.14 -14.03 -20.69
CA ASP A 85 -0.56 -12.98 -21.53
C ASP A 85 -1.17 -11.63 -21.16
N VAL A 86 -0.33 -10.70 -20.72
CA VAL A 86 -0.73 -9.33 -20.36
C VAL A 86 -1.36 -8.58 -21.55
N ALA A 87 -0.95 -8.89 -22.78
CA ALA A 87 -1.49 -8.26 -23.98
C ALA A 87 -2.89 -8.76 -24.35
N ALA A 88 -3.29 -9.93 -23.84
CA ALA A 88 -4.61 -10.52 -24.05
C ALA A 88 -5.64 -10.10 -22.99
N ILE A 89 -5.26 -9.28 -22.01
CA ILE A 89 -6.17 -8.83 -20.95
C ILE A 89 -7.25 -7.91 -21.53
N ASP A 90 -8.50 -8.25 -21.26
CA ASP A 90 -9.67 -7.47 -21.64
C ASP A 90 -10.73 -7.48 -20.52
N ALA A 91 -11.86 -6.80 -20.74
CA ALA A 91 -12.92 -6.69 -19.73
C ALA A 91 -13.63 -8.03 -19.42
N SER A 92 -13.56 -9.03 -20.30
CA SER A 92 -14.19 -10.34 -20.11
C SER A 92 -13.35 -11.30 -19.26
N ASN A 93 -12.02 -11.15 -19.33
CA ASN A 93 -11.08 -12.00 -18.60
C ASN A 93 -10.47 -11.33 -17.35
N THR A 94 -10.80 -10.05 -17.11
CA THR A 94 -10.43 -9.34 -15.89
C THR A 94 -11.38 -9.67 -14.75
N VAL A 95 -10.84 -10.17 -13.64
CA VAL A 95 -11.60 -10.53 -12.42
C VAL A 95 -11.57 -9.39 -11.41
N ALA A 96 -10.40 -8.80 -11.18
CA ALA A 96 -10.22 -7.70 -10.23
C ALA A 96 -9.03 -6.82 -10.63
N GLN A 97 -9.05 -5.56 -10.24
CA GLN A 97 -7.97 -4.62 -10.50
C GLN A 97 -7.69 -3.74 -9.30
N LEU A 98 -6.41 -3.48 -9.04
CA LEU A 98 -5.92 -2.55 -8.05
C LEU A 98 -5.07 -1.48 -8.73
N GLN A 99 -5.50 -0.23 -8.65
CA GLN A 99 -4.81 0.93 -9.23
C GLN A 99 -4.02 1.71 -8.18
N GLY A 100 -2.80 2.11 -8.55
CA GLY A 100 -1.89 2.88 -7.70
C GLY A 100 -2.19 4.36 -7.58
N GLN A 101 -3.13 4.92 -8.36
CA GLN A 101 -3.37 6.37 -8.44
C GLN A 101 -3.80 6.99 -7.09
N ARG A 102 -4.40 6.19 -6.20
CA ARG A 102 -4.76 6.62 -4.84
C ARG A 102 -3.57 6.68 -3.87
N TYR A 103 -2.44 6.07 -4.25
CA TYR A 103 -1.22 5.93 -3.46
C TYR A 103 -0.05 6.75 -4.03
N GLN A 104 -0.34 7.97 -4.49
CA GLN A 104 0.70 8.94 -4.88
C GLN A 104 1.59 9.33 -3.70
N ASN A 105 2.86 9.67 -3.99
CA ASN A 105 3.91 9.98 -3.01
C ASN A 105 4.26 8.80 -2.09
N VAL A 106 4.05 7.58 -2.58
CA VAL A 106 4.54 6.34 -1.98
C VAL A 106 5.31 5.60 -3.06
N PHE A 107 6.58 5.31 -2.80
CA PHE A 107 7.41 4.57 -3.73
C PHE A 107 7.08 3.08 -3.62
N VAL A 108 6.62 2.50 -4.72
CA VAL A 108 6.32 1.08 -4.82
C VAL A 108 7.31 0.45 -5.78
N SER A 109 7.91 -0.66 -5.37
CA SER A 109 8.77 -1.47 -6.22
C SER A 109 8.51 -2.95 -6.00
N LYS A 110 9.19 -3.78 -6.76
CA LYS A 110 9.03 -5.24 -6.73
C LYS A 110 10.37 -5.92 -6.89
N THR A 111 10.45 -7.19 -6.49
CA THR A 111 11.56 -8.05 -6.91
C THR A 111 11.58 -8.12 -8.45
N ASN A 112 12.75 -7.95 -9.07
CA ASN A 112 12.87 -7.84 -10.54
C ASN A 112 12.30 -9.05 -11.30
N THR A 113 12.35 -10.23 -10.70
CA THR A 113 11.84 -11.48 -11.27
C THR A 113 10.32 -11.63 -11.18
N LEU A 114 9.63 -10.77 -10.43
CA LEU A 114 8.19 -10.87 -10.17
C LEU A 114 7.40 -10.06 -11.20
N THR A 115 7.15 -10.60 -12.39
CA THR A 115 6.31 -9.95 -13.41
C THR A 115 4.83 -10.24 -13.20
N GLU A 116 4.54 -11.47 -12.82
CA GLU A 116 3.20 -11.97 -12.54
C GLU A 116 3.24 -12.97 -11.38
N VAL A 117 2.07 -13.26 -10.82
CA VAL A 117 1.87 -14.34 -9.84
C VAL A 117 0.69 -15.18 -10.29
N LYS A 118 0.95 -16.42 -10.69
CA LYS A 118 -0.05 -17.42 -11.01
C LYS A 118 -0.54 -18.10 -9.73
N PHE A 119 -1.86 -18.15 -9.56
CA PHE A 119 -2.54 -18.91 -8.52
C PHE A 119 -3.17 -20.16 -9.14
N ASP A 120 -2.89 -21.33 -8.57
CA ASP A 120 -3.49 -22.58 -9.05
C ASP A 120 -4.99 -22.68 -8.73
N HIS A 121 -5.74 -23.37 -9.59
CA HIS A 121 -7.18 -23.61 -9.41
C HIS A 121 -7.54 -24.50 -8.22
N VAL A 122 -6.62 -25.34 -7.72
CA VAL A 122 -6.94 -26.38 -6.73
C VAL A 122 -6.86 -25.87 -5.30
N MET A 123 -5.74 -25.23 -4.95
CA MET A 123 -5.44 -24.76 -3.59
C MET A 123 -5.23 -23.25 -3.54
N GLY A 124 -5.22 -22.58 -4.68
CA GLY A 124 -4.86 -21.18 -4.81
C GLY A 124 -3.44 -20.93 -4.36
N ASN A 125 -2.54 -21.91 -4.54
CA ASN A 125 -1.14 -21.70 -4.21
C ASN A 125 -0.49 -20.84 -5.31
N PRO A 126 0.27 -19.80 -4.92
CA PRO A 126 1.06 -19.03 -5.85
C PRO A 126 2.23 -19.90 -6.37
N GLN A 127 2.49 -19.87 -7.67
CA GLN A 127 3.57 -20.65 -8.28
C GLN A 127 4.91 -19.89 -8.23
N GLU A 128 4.85 -18.57 -8.34
CA GLU A 128 5.97 -17.66 -8.23
C GLU A 128 6.11 -17.14 -6.80
N ALA A 129 7.35 -16.96 -6.37
CA ALA A 129 7.67 -16.28 -5.13
C ALA A 129 8.24 -14.90 -5.45
N GLY A 130 7.90 -13.92 -4.62
CA GLY A 130 8.41 -12.57 -4.79
C GLY A 130 7.92 -11.63 -3.70
N SER A 131 8.40 -10.40 -3.75
CA SER A 131 8.00 -9.36 -2.82
C SER A 131 7.69 -8.05 -3.52
N LEU A 132 6.67 -7.37 -3.04
CA LEU A 132 6.38 -5.97 -3.30
C LEU A 132 6.94 -5.16 -2.14
N PHE A 133 7.57 -4.04 -2.46
CA PHE A 133 8.19 -3.14 -1.49
C PHE A 133 7.48 -1.80 -1.53
N ILE A 134 7.16 -1.28 -0.36
CA ILE A 134 6.51 0.00 -0.17
C ILE A 134 7.43 0.85 0.68
N LYS A 135 7.85 1.99 0.15
CA LYS A 135 8.76 2.93 0.80
C LYS A 135 8.19 4.35 0.76
N PRO A 136 8.54 5.21 1.72
CA PRO A 136 8.15 6.62 1.65
C PRO A 136 8.85 7.36 0.49
N SER A 137 10.04 6.91 0.10
CA SER A 137 10.79 7.39 -1.06
C SER A 137 11.75 6.31 -1.55
N GLU A 138 12.29 6.45 -2.76
CA GLU A 138 13.22 5.48 -3.35
C GLU A 138 14.48 5.24 -2.49
N SER A 139 15.04 6.32 -1.94
CA SER A 139 16.24 6.28 -1.10
C SER A 139 15.99 5.85 0.36
N ALA A 140 14.73 5.61 0.75
CA ALA A 140 14.43 5.22 2.11
C ALA A 140 14.96 3.81 2.41
N ALA A 141 15.61 3.68 3.58
CA ALA A 141 16.13 2.42 4.08
C ALA A 141 15.01 1.47 4.55
N ASP A 142 13.97 2.02 5.17
CA ASP A 142 12.85 1.24 5.69
C ASP A 142 11.80 0.99 4.62
N SER A 143 11.44 -0.28 4.47
CA SER A 143 10.39 -0.72 3.56
C SER A 143 9.38 -1.63 4.27
N ILE A 144 8.12 -1.50 3.88
CA ILE A 144 7.11 -2.52 4.13
C ILE A 144 7.18 -3.50 2.97
N LYS A 145 7.29 -4.78 3.30
CA LYS A 145 7.40 -5.88 2.36
C LYS A 145 6.11 -6.70 2.38
N VAL A 146 5.51 -6.89 1.20
CA VAL A 146 4.42 -7.84 0.98
C VAL A 146 4.99 -9.02 0.22
N THR A 147 5.12 -10.17 0.89
CA THR A 147 5.77 -11.36 0.35
C THR A 147 4.75 -12.44 -0.01
N VAL A 148 4.94 -13.04 -1.17
CA VAL A 148 4.24 -14.24 -1.63
C VAL A 148 5.21 -15.42 -1.57
N HIS A 149 4.87 -16.44 -0.78
CA HIS A 149 5.66 -17.67 -0.67
C HIS A 149 5.03 -18.81 -1.47
N ASN A 150 5.70 -19.29 -2.52
CA ASN A 150 5.13 -20.30 -3.42
C ASN A 150 4.90 -21.67 -2.78
N ARG A 151 5.82 -22.16 -1.93
CA ARG A 151 5.69 -23.48 -1.28
C ARG A 151 4.61 -23.54 -0.20
N ALA A 152 4.43 -22.45 0.53
CA ALA A 152 3.53 -22.42 1.69
C ALA A 152 2.17 -21.77 1.38
N GLY A 153 2.03 -21.15 0.20
CA GLY A 153 0.83 -20.40 -0.17
C GLY A 153 0.47 -19.25 0.77
N ARG A 154 1.47 -18.73 1.50
CA ARG A 154 1.32 -17.67 2.50
C ARG A 154 1.62 -16.32 1.89
N ILE A 155 0.72 -15.38 2.15
CA ILE A 155 0.87 -13.96 1.80
C ILE A 155 1.07 -13.22 3.12
N LYS A 156 2.26 -12.66 3.34
CA LYS A 156 2.66 -12.01 4.59
C LYS A 156 3.03 -10.56 4.34
N VAL A 157 2.67 -9.68 5.28
CA VAL A 157 3.18 -8.31 5.37
C VAL A 157 4.14 -8.23 6.55
N CYS A 158 5.32 -7.65 6.33
CA CYS A 158 6.34 -7.43 7.35
C CYS A 158 7.27 -6.27 6.96
N THR A 159 8.15 -5.85 7.86
CA THR A 159 9.16 -4.82 7.60
C THR A 159 10.57 -5.42 7.51
N GLU A 160 11.46 -4.83 6.72
CA GLU A 160 12.80 -5.41 6.48
C GLU A 160 13.76 -5.29 7.68
N ASN A 161 13.87 -4.12 8.28
CA ASN A 161 14.94 -3.82 9.24
C ASN A 161 14.48 -3.97 10.69
N GLU A 162 13.35 -3.36 11.02
CA GLU A 162 12.80 -3.22 12.37
C GLU A 162 11.26 -3.24 12.34
N ALA A 163 10.62 -3.62 13.45
CA ALA A 163 9.16 -3.54 13.58
C ALA A 163 8.71 -2.07 13.49
N LYS A 164 7.90 -1.75 12.48
CA LYS A 164 7.53 -0.37 12.14
C LYS A 164 6.21 -0.34 11.39
N TYR A 165 5.54 0.82 11.41
CA TYR A 165 4.28 1.04 10.71
C TYR A 165 3.15 0.08 11.12
N GLY A 166 3.25 -0.54 12.31
CA GLY A 166 2.29 -1.54 12.79
C GLY A 166 2.55 -2.97 12.29
N PHE A 167 3.68 -3.23 11.63
CA PHE A 167 4.07 -4.56 11.16
C PHE A 167 5.32 -5.04 11.87
N GLU A 168 5.36 -6.35 12.13
CA GLU A 168 6.53 -7.05 12.68
C GLU A 168 7.64 -7.19 11.63
N LYS A 169 8.86 -7.36 12.11
CA LYS A 169 10.01 -7.62 11.26
C LYS A 169 9.84 -8.96 10.51
N CYS A 170 10.30 -9.00 9.27
CA CYS A 170 10.56 -10.25 8.54
C CYS A 170 11.73 -11.00 9.20
#